data_AF-A0AA39CDG3-F1
#
_entry.id   AF-A0AA39CDG3-F1
#
_cell.length_a   1.000
_cell.length_b   1.000
_cell.length_c   1.000
_cell.angle_alpha   90.00
_cell.angle_beta   90.00
_cell.angle_gamma   90.00
#
_symmetry.space_group_name_H-M   'P 1'
#
loop_
_entity.id
_entity.type
_entity.pdbx_description
1 polymer ?
#
loop_
_entity_poly.entity_id
_entity_poly.type
_entity_poly.pdbx_seq_one_letter_code
_entity_poly.pdbx_strand_id
1 'polypeptide(L)'
;MAPITGLLFCYRRPSLSPSQFRTYIEETHVPLVKSLLGANHPATHTRYFTNKDSGFMVGAASSEDPDLIAVMTFESEEAMKRSMQARRADGTREIIEADEDKFMDRSKVKVVVLGEGDVGRTERDGADDLDELADSVRVLVEEQKRGRAEQAEMRV
;
A
#
# COMPACT_ATOMS: atom_id res chain seq x y z
N MET A 1 -17.50 -14.60 4.39
CA MET A 1 -17.57 -13.73 3.20
C MET A 1 -16.15 -13.34 2.85
N ALA A 2 -15.79 -13.29 1.57
CA ALA A 2 -14.46 -12.84 1.18
C ALA A 2 -14.29 -11.34 1.49
N PRO A 3 -13.07 -10.88 1.78
CA PRO A 3 -12.82 -9.46 2.03
C PRO A 3 -13.05 -8.63 0.75
N ILE A 4 -13.64 -7.45 0.91
CA ILE A 4 -13.78 -6.48 -0.18
C ILE A 4 -12.46 -5.78 -0.40
N THR A 5 -12.00 -5.70 -1.66
CA THR A 5 -10.75 -5.03 -2.02
C THR A 5 -11.02 -3.78 -2.86
N GLY A 6 -10.47 -2.65 -2.42
CA GLY A 6 -10.45 -1.40 -3.17
C GLY A 6 -9.04 -1.06 -3.67
N LEU A 7 -8.92 -0.74 -4.95
CA LEU A 7 -7.72 -0.16 -5.56
C LEU A 7 -7.89 1.35 -5.67
N LEU A 8 -7.03 2.10 -5.00
CA LEU A 8 -6.94 3.55 -5.07
C LEU A 8 -5.76 3.95 -5.95
N PHE A 9 -6.01 4.77 -6.95
CA PHE A 9 -5.01 5.33 -7.85
C PHE A 9 -4.81 6.80 -7.50
N CYS A 10 -3.60 7.16 -7.09
CA CYS A 10 -3.22 8.49 -6.65
C CYS A 10 -2.18 9.12 -7.58
N TYR A 11 -2.30 10.43 -7.76
CA TYR A 11 -1.49 11.23 -8.68
C TYR A 11 -0.83 12.36 -7.90
N ARG A 12 0.49 12.44 -7.98
CA ARG A 12 1.28 13.46 -7.28
C ARG A 12 1.09 14.83 -7.93
N ARG A 13 1.07 15.91 -7.14
CA ARG A 13 1.15 17.26 -7.70
C ARG A 13 2.48 17.47 -8.46
N PRO A 14 2.46 18.14 -9.63
CA PRO A 14 3.68 18.32 -10.44
C PRO A 14 4.83 19.04 -9.72
N SER A 15 4.52 19.84 -8.68
CA SER A 15 5.50 20.59 -7.90
C SER A 15 6.31 19.75 -6.90
N LEU A 16 5.91 18.50 -6.63
CA LEU A 16 6.64 17.61 -5.72
C LEU A 16 7.57 16.68 -6.50
N SER A 17 8.64 16.21 -5.86
CA SER A 17 9.41 15.05 -6.32
C SER A 17 8.77 13.73 -5.86
N PRO A 18 9.13 12.58 -6.45
CA PRO A 18 8.65 11.26 -6.00
C PRO A 18 8.99 10.98 -4.54
N SER A 19 10.19 11.35 -4.10
CA SER A 19 10.63 11.17 -2.71
C SER A 19 9.82 12.04 -1.75
N GLN A 20 9.60 13.32 -2.08
CA GLN A 20 8.79 14.22 -1.26
C GLN A 20 7.34 13.72 -1.12
N PHE A 21 6.75 13.23 -2.20
CA PHE A 21 5.39 12.66 -2.17
C PHE A 21 5.31 11.39 -1.33
N ARG A 22 6.26 10.47 -1.48
CA ARG A 22 6.33 9.27 -0.65
C ARG A 22 6.48 9.61 0.83
N THR A 23 7.42 10.49 1.17
CA THR A 23 7.63 10.95 2.55
C THR A 23 6.36 11.57 3.12
N TYR A 24 5.70 12.48 2.38
CA TYR A 24 4.47 13.11 2.83
C TYR A 24 3.34 12.08 3.07
N ILE A 25 3.18 11.10 2.17
CA ILE A 25 2.17 10.06 2.33
C ILE A 25 2.41 9.21 3.58
N GLU A 26 3.63 8.70 3.75
CA GLU A 26 3.93 7.75 4.83
C GLU A 26 4.00 8.43 6.20
N GLU A 27 4.56 9.63 6.27
CA GLU A 27 4.84 10.30 7.55
C GLU A 27 3.73 11.25 7.99
N THR A 28 2.90 11.74 7.06
CA THR A 28 1.85 12.74 7.35
C THR A 28 0.46 12.23 7.03
N HIS A 29 0.19 11.93 5.75
CA HIS A 29 -1.18 11.66 5.28
C HIS A 29 -1.77 10.37 5.88
N VAL A 30 -1.04 9.26 5.82
CA VAL A 30 -1.54 7.96 6.29
C VAL A 30 -1.79 7.96 7.81
N PRO A 31 -0.86 8.45 8.66
CA PRO A 31 -1.13 8.59 10.09
C PRO A 31 -2.35 9.47 10.39
N LEU A 32 -2.50 10.60 9.68
CA LEU A 32 -3.65 11.50 9.83
C LEU A 32 -4.97 10.80 9.49
N VAL A 33 -5.06 10.18 8.30
CA VAL A 33 -6.27 9.47 7.89
C VAL A 33 -6.61 8.34 8.86
N LYS A 34 -5.61 7.59 9.32
CA LYS A 34 -5.81 6.51 10.30
C LYS A 34 -6.34 7.02 11.63
N SER A 35 -5.83 8.15 12.14
CA SER A 35 -6.30 8.73 13.39
C SER A 35 -7.74 9.25 13.29
N LEU A 36 -8.11 9.84 12.15
CA LEU A 36 -9.46 10.35 11.90
C LEU A 36 -10.50 9.23 11.73
N LEU A 37 -10.14 8.14 11.05
CA LEU A 37 -11.09 7.05 10.79
C LEU A 37 -11.18 6.04 11.95
N GLY A 38 -10.12 5.89 12.76
CA GLY A 38 -10.09 4.97 13.89
C GLY A 38 -10.50 3.56 13.49
N ALA A 39 -11.52 3.00 14.16
CA ALA A 39 -12.07 1.67 13.88
C ALA A 39 -12.72 1.54 12.49
N ASN A 40 -13.00 2.65 11.81
CA ASN A 40 -13.53 2.66 10.44
C ASN A 40 -12.41 2.72 9.38
N HIS A 41 -11.12 2.72 9.77
CA HIS A 41 -10.03 2.59 8.81
C HIS A 41 -10.07 1.21 8.13
N PRO A 42 -9.66 1.08 6.85
CA PRO A 42 -9.49 -0.23 6.20
C PRO A 42 -8.70 -1.22 7.08
N ALA A 43 -9.05 -2.51 7.00
CA ALA A 43 -8.37 -3.57 7.73
C ALA A 43 -6.89 -3.64 7.33
N THR A 44 -6.62 -3.56 6.03
CA THR A 44 -5.27 -3.28 5.50
C THR A 44 -5.30 -2.12 4.53
N HIS A 45 -4.19 -1.38 4.46
CA HIS A 45 -3.96 -0.31 3.50
C HIS A 45 -2.50 -0.39 3.04
N THR A 46 -2.26 -1.14 1.96
CA THR A 46 -0.95 -1.35 1.35
C THR A 46 -0.72 -0.32 0.26
N ARG A 47 0.49 0.22 0.14
CA ARG A 47 0.81 1.31 -0.79
C ARG A 47 1.98 0.90 -1.69
N TYR A 48 1.75 0.90 -2.99
CA TYR A 48 2.73 0.61 -4.03
C TYR A 48 3.05 1.89 -4.82
N PHE A 49 4.19 2.50 -4.50
CA PHE A 49 4.70 3.64 -5.25
C PHE A 49 5.19 3.18 -6.62
N THR A 50 4.77 3.87 -7.67
CA THR A 50 5.10 3.45 -9.02
C THR A 50 6.51 3.89 -9.41
N ASN A 51 7.12 3.12 -10.30
CA ASN A 51 8.45 3.35 -10.83
C ASN A 51 8.41 4.13 -12.17
N LYS A 52 7.35 4.90 -12.42
CA LYS A 52 7.16 5.58 -13.72
C LYS A 52 8.29 6.55 -14.07
N ASP A 53 8.92 7.14 -13.06
CA ASP A 53 10.03 8.08 -13.22
C ASP A 53 11.41 7.38 -13.30
N SER A 54 11.50 6.07 -13.04
CA SER A 54 12.78 5.32 -13.04
C SER A 54 13.04 4.53 -14.31
N GLY A 55 12.17 4.62 -15.32
CA GLY A 55 12.29 3.89 -16.59
C GLY A 55 12.04 2.38 -16.47
N PHE A 56 11.69 1.87 -15.28
CA PHE A 56 11.31 0.48 -15.06
C PHE A 56 9.82 0.26 -15.33
N MET A 57 9.38 0.69 -16.51
CA MET A 57 8.00 0.55 -16.98
C MET A 57 8.02 -0.18 -18.32
N VAL A 58 7.13 -1.15 -18.49
CA VAL A 58 6.87 -1.74 -19.80
C VAL A 58 5.88 -0.82 -20.53
N GLY A 59 6.33 -0.22 -21.63
CA GLY A 59 5.59 0.81 -22.36
C GLY A 59 6.11 2.22 -22.09
N ALA A 60 5.46 3.22 -22.71
CA ALA A 60 5.81 4.62 -22.52
C ALA A 60 5.08 5.18 -21.30
N ALA A 61 5.84 5.73 -20.35
CA ALA A 61 5.28 6.46 -19.23
C ALA A 61 4.56 7.73 -19.70
N SER A 62 3.48 8.07 -19.03
CA SER A 62 2.61 9.22 -19.31
C SER A 62 2.26 9.98 -18.03
N SER A 63 1.79 11.21 -18.18
CA SER A 63 1.21 11.99 -17.09
C SER A 63 -0.08 11.41 -16.52
N GLU A 64 -0.68 10.44 -17.23
CA GLU A 64 -1.92 9.75 -16.84
C GLU A 64 -1.65 8.48 -16.01
N ASP A 65 -0.38 8.12 -15.83
CA ASP A 65 -0.01 7.01 -14.98
C ASP A 65 0.01 7.41 -13.50
N PRO A 66 -0.53 6.57 -12.60
CA PRO A 66 -0.57 6.85 -11.17
C PRO A 66 0.85 6.92 -10.58
N ASP A 67 1.04 7.77 -9.57
CA ASP A 67 2.27 7.80 -8.76
C ASP A 67 2.22 6.78 -7.61
N LEU A 68 1.01 6.42 -7.17
CA LEU A 68 0.77 5.46 -6.11
C LEU A 68 -0.49 4.64 -6.43
N ILE A 69 -0.39 3.32 -6.26
CA ILE A 69 -1.55 2.43 -6.19
C ILE A 69 -1.66 1.93 -4.75
N ALA A 70 -2.77 2.20 -4.09
CA ALA A 70 -3.05 1.67 -2.76
C ALA A 70 -4.11 0.57 -2.82
N VAL A 71 -3.87 -0.50 -2.07
CA VAL A 71 -4.78 -1.64 -1.93
C VAL A 71 -5.37 -1.58 -0.53
N MET A 72 -6.67 -1.39 -0.44
CA MET A 72 -7.43 -1.37 0.80
C MET A 72 -8.28 -2.63 0.91
N THR A 73 -8.23 -3.31 2.04
CA THR A 73 -9.15 -4.43 2.31
C THR A 73 -10.14 -4.08 3.41
N PHE A 74 -11.37 -4.56 3.26
CA PHE A 74 -12.44 -4.42 4.22
C PHE A 74 -13.06 -5.79 4.49
N GLU A 75 -13.51 -6.01 5.71
CA GLU A 75 -14.11 -7.28 6.13
C GLU A 75 -15.46 -7.57 5.43
N SER A 76 -16.14 -6.52 4.97
CA SER A 76 -17.44 -6.60 4.31
C SER A 76 -17.74 -5.31 3.55
N GLU A 77 -18.76 -5.36 2.69
CA GLU A 77 -19.30 -4.16 2.03
C GLU A 77 -19.79 -3.11 3.05
N GLU A 78 -20.39 -3.57 4.16
CA GLU A 78 -20.85 -2.67 5.23
C GLU A 78 -19.68 -2.00 5.96
N ALA A 79 -18.56 -2.70 6.18
CA ALA A 79 -17.35 -2.08 6.72
C ALA A 79 -16.79 -1.02 5.76
N MET A 80 -16.79 -1.30 4.45
CA MET A 80 -16.39 -0.32 3.44
C MET A 80 -17.31 0.91 3.45
N LYS A 81 -18.64 0.72 3.49
CA LYS A 81 -19.61 1.83 3.58
C LYS A 81 -19.38 2.69 4.81
N ARG A 82 -19.16 2.08 5.99
CA ARG A 82 -18.83 2.82 7.22
C ARG A 82 -17.54 3.63 7.08
N SER A 83 -16.49 3.05 6.50
CA SER A 83 -15.24 3.78 6.21
C SER A 83 -15.46 4.98 5.30
N MET A 84 -16.24 4.78 4.23
CA MET A 84 -16.57 5.81 3.24
C MET A 84 -17.46 6.92 3.81
N GLN A 85 -18.35 6.60 4.75
CA GLN A 85 -19.17 7.56 5.47
C GLN A 85 -18.33 8.35 6.48
N ALA A 86 -17.48 7.68 7.27
CA ALA A 86 -16.59 8.32 8.23
C ALA A 86 -15.64 9.33 7.56
N ARG A 87 -15.10 8.99 6.37
CA ARG A 87 -14.28 9.91 5.56
C ARG A 87 -15.05 11.14 5.06
N ARG A 88 -16.36 11.02 4.83
CA ARG A 88 -17.23 12.09 4.31
C ARG A 88 -17.95 12.87 5.41
N ALA A 89 -17.79 12.49 6.67
CA ALA A 89 -18.40 13.18 7.79
C ALA A 89 -17.81 14.59 7.93
N ASP A 90 -18.65 15.53 8.32
CA ASP A 90 -18.26 16.92 8.59
C ASP A 90 -17.13 16.97 9.63
N GLY A 91 -16.16 17.85 9.43
CA GLY A 91 -14.90 17.95 10.17
C GLY A 91 -13.83 17.00 9.63
N THR A 92 -14.14 15.71 9.44
CA THR A 92 -13.18 14.74 8.91
C THR A 92 -12.86 15.02 7.44
N ARG A 93 -13.91 15.28 6.65
CA ARG A 93 -13.77 15.53 5.22
C ARG A 93 -12.86 16.73 4.97
N GLU A 94 -13.14 17.87 5.60
CA GLU A 94 -12.42 19.12 5.36
C GLU A 94 -10.94 19.00 5.72
N ILE A 95 -10.62 18.27 6.80
CA ILE A 95 -9.22 18.02 7.20
C ILE A 95 -8.52 17.15 6.17
N ILE A 96 -9.17 16.07 5.72
CA ILE A 96 -8.58 15.17 4.71
C ILE A 96 -8.42 15.89 3.38
N GLU A 97 -9.41 16.63 2.92
CA GLU A 97 -9.34 17.36 1.65
C GLU A 97 -8.25 18.44 1.67
N ALA A 98 -8.14 19.20 2.76
CA ALA A 98 -7.10 20.21 2.92
C ALA A 98 -5.69 19.59 3.01
N ASP A 99 -5.57 18.36 3.53
CA ASP A 99 -4.33 17.62 3.52
C ASP A 99 -3.98 17.09 2.12
N GLU A 100 -4.94 16.46 1.44
CA GLU A 100 -4.81 15.93 0.06
C GLU A 100 -4.38 17.02 -0.94
N ASP A 101 -4.94 18.23 -0.83
CA ASP A 101 -4.61 19.37 -1.70
C ASP A 101 -3.12 19.77 -1.66
N LYS A 102 -2.38 19.39 -0.61
CA LYS A 102 -0.96 19.71 -0.49
C LYS A 102 -0.07 18.83 -1.37
N PHE A 103 -0.47 17.60 -1.65
CA PHE A 103 0.44 16.60 -2.23
C PHE A 103 -0.09 15.85 -3.46
N MET A 104 -1.41 15.82 -3.69
CA MET A 104 -2.01 15.07 -4.80
C MET A 104 -3.00 15.88 -5.64
N ASP A 105 -3.20 15.44 -6.88
CA ASP A 105 -4.26 15.93 -7.76
C ASP A 105 -5.53 15.10 -7.54
N ARG A 106 -6.44 15.65 -6.74
CA ARG A 106 -7.70 15.00 -6.37
C ARG A 106 -8.63 14.78 -7.55
N SER A 107 -8.54 15.58 -8.62
CA SER A 107 -9.41 15.46 -9.79
C SER A 107 -9.15 14.18 -10.60
N LYS A 108 -7.95 13.61 -10.46
CA LYS A 108 -7.52 12.39 -11.16
C LYS A 108 -7.70 11.12 -10.32
N VAL A 109 -7.97 11.26 -9.03
CA VAL A 109 -8.08 10.13 -8.10
C VAL A 109 -9.18 9.18 -8.55
N LYS A 110 -8.84 7.89 -8.58
CA LYS A 110 -9.80 6.84 -8.92
C LYS A 110 -9.79 5.77 -7.85
N VAL A 111 -10.97 5.30 -7.46
CA VAL A 111 -11.12 4.10 -6.63
C VAL A 111 -11.89 3.07 -7.45
N VAL A 112 -11.35 1.86 -7.56
CA VAL A 112 -11.99 0.71 -8.20
C VAL A 112 -12.21 -0.35 -7.14
N VAL A 113 -13.44 -0.82 -6.99
CA VAL A 113 -13.78 -1.94 -6.10
C VAL A 113 -13.74 -3.22 -6.91
N LEU A 114 -13.04 -4.23 -6.41
CA LEU A 114 -12.97 -5.55 -7.02
C LEU A 114 -14.13 -6.40 -6.50
N GLY A 115 -14.86 -7.05 -7.41
CA GLY A 115 -15.97 -7.93 -7.06
C GLY A 115 -15.54 -9.23 -6.40
N GLU A 116 -16.44 -9.83 -5.63
CA GLU A 116 -16.27 -11.18 -5.08
C GLU A 116 -16.52 -12.20 -6.19
N GLY A 117 -15.58 -13.13 -6.41
CA GLY A 117 -15.79 -14.32 -7.27
C GLY A 117 -15.17 -14.28 -8.67
N ASP A 118 -14.92 -13.10 -9.25
CA ASP A 118 -14.37 -12.98 -10.61
C ASP A 118 -12.83 -12.85 -10.63
N VAL A 119 -12.14 -13.68 -9.84
CA VAL A 119 -10.67 -13.68 -9.77
C VAL A 119 -10.13 -14.93 -10.45
N GLY A 120 -9.64 -14.75 -11.68
CA GLY A 120 -8.79 -15.74 -12.33
C GLY A 120 -7.38 -15.70 -11.72
N ARG A 121 -6.87 -16.86 -11.30
CA ARG A 121 -5.48 -16.98 -10.82
C ARG A 121 -4.76 -18.02 -11.65
N THR A 122 -3.57 -17.66 -12.07
CA THR A 122 -2.64 -18.56 -12.75
C THR A 122 -1.29 -18.36 -12.09
N GLU A 123 -0.69 -19.43 -11.63
CA GLU A 123 0.60 -19.41 -10.95
C GLU A 123 1.68 -19.90 -11.90
N ARG A 124 2.93 -19.60 -11.57
CA ARG A 124 4.07 -20.15 -12.32
C ARG A 124 4.15 -21.64 -12.01
N ASP A 125 4.36 -22.47 -13.03
CA ASP A 125 4.74 -23.86 -12.80
C ASP A 125 6.02 -23.92 -11.94
N GLY A 126 5.98 -24.65 -10.82
CA GLY A 126 7.09 -24.72 -9.85
C GLY A 126 7.22 -23.51 -8.91
N ALA A 127 6.15 -22.74 -8.67
CA ALA A 127 6.17 -21.66 -7.67
C ALA A 127 6.49 -22.17 -6.24
N ASP A 128 6.10 -23.41 -5.92
CA ASP A 128 6.39 -24.08 -4.65
C ASP A 128 7.91 -24.15 -4.37
N ASP A 129 8.74 -24.29 -5.42
CA ASP A 129 10.21 -24.37 -5.30
C ASP A 129 10.81 -23.04 -4.81
N LEU A 130 10.17 -21.90 -5.12
CA LEU A 130 10.64 -20.58 -4.68
C LEU A 130 10.28 -20.29 -3.22
N ASP A 131 9.13 -20.77 -2.75
CA ASP A 131 8.73 -20.67 -1.35
C ASP A 131 9.61 -21.60 -0.49
N GLU A 132 9.92 -22.82 -0.95
CA GLU A 132 10.91 -23.70 -0.29
C GLU A 132 12.32 -23.08 -0.27
N LEU A 133 12.74 -22.40 -1.34
CA LEU A 133 14.00 -21.66 -1.37
C LEU A 133 13.99 -20.48 -0.40
N ALA A 134 12.89 -19.72 -0.31
CA ALA A 134 12.77 -18.59 0.61
C ALA A 134 12.82 -19.06 2.08
N ASP A 135 12.15 -20.16 2.41
CA ASP A 135 12.21 -20.78 3.73
C ASP A 135 13.60 -21.35 4.03
N SER A 136 14.25 -21.99 3.06
CA SER A 136 15.63 -22.48 3.20
C SER A 136 16.62 -21.34 3.46
N VAL A 137 16.49 -20.22 2.74
CA VAL A 137 17.29 -19.01 2.94
C VAL A 137 17.02 -18.43 4.33
N ARG A 138 15.77 -18.39 4.79
CA ARG A 138 15.41 -17.92 6.12
C ARG A 138 16.06 -18.76 7.22
N VAL A 139 16.03 -20.09 7.10
CA VAL A 139 16.68 -21.02 8.03
C VAL A 139 18.19 -20.77 8.08
N LEU A 140 18.84 -20.69 6.92
CA LEU A 140 20.29 -20.44 6.83
C LEU A 140 20.68 -19.09 7.45
N VAL A 141 19.86 -18.05 7.28
CA VAL A 141 20.11 -16.74 7.88
C VAL A 141 20.02 -16.82 9.41
N GLU A 142 19.06 -17.56 9.96
CA GLU A 142 18.93 -17.74 11.41
C GLU A 142 20.06 -18.61 11.99
N GLU A 143 20.49 -19.66 11.29
CA GLU A 143 21.67 -20.46 11.69
C GLU A 143 22.96 -19.62 11.69
N GLN A 144 23.16 -18.77 10.68
CA GLN A 144 24.30 -17.86 10.66
C GLN A 144 24.27 -16.83 11.79
N LYS A 145 23.09 -16.31 12.15
CA LYS A 145 22.96 -15.40 13.30
C LYS A 145 23.32 -16.11 14.61
N ARG A 146 22.83 -17.33 14.80
CA ARG A 146 23.14 -18.15 15.98
C ARG A 146 24.63 -18.46 16.08
N GLY A 147 25.26 -18.90 14.99
CA GLY A 147 26.70 -19.17 14.97
C GLY A 147 27.56 -17.93 15.25
N ARG A 148 27.14 -16.74 14.78
CA ARG A 148 27.82 -15.48 15.11
C ARG A 148 27.67 -15.08 16.58
N ALA A 149 26.50 -15.34 17.19
CA ALA A 149 26.27 -15.08 18.61
C ALA A 149 27.13 -15.99 19.49
N GLU A 150 27.17 -17.29 19.18
CA GLU A 150 27.98 -18.28 19.91
C GLU A 150 29.50 -17.99 19.79
N GLN A 151 29.97 -17.53 18.62
CA GLN A 151 31.38 -17.10 18.45
C GLN A 151 31.72 -15.80 19.17
N ALA A 152 30.75 -14.90 19.36
CA ALA A 152 30.94 -13.66 20.09
C ALA A 152 31.05 -13.91 21.60
N GLU A 153 30.26 -14.85 22.13
CA GLU A 153 30.31 -15.26 23.55
C GLU A 153 31.60 -16.02 23.90
N MET A 154 32.19 -16.75 22.95
CA MET A 154 33.45 -17.49 23.16
C MET A 154 34.71 -16.60 23.12
N ARG A 155 34.57 -15.32 22.75
CA ARG A 155 35.65 -14.34 22.68
C ARG A 155 35.68 -13.37 23.88
N VAL A 156 34.81 -13.57 24.87
CA VAL A 156 34.76 -12.85 26.15
C VAL A 156 35.38 -13.72 27.24
#